data_AF-A0A1A9RXC8-F1
#
_entry.id   AF-A0A1A9RXC8-F1
#
_cell.length_a   1.000
_cell.length_b   1.000
_cell.length_c   1.000
_cell.angle_alpha   90.00
_cell.angle_beta   90.00
_cell.angle_gamma   90.00
#
_symmetry.space_group_name_H-M   'P 1'
#
loop_
_entity.id
_entity.type
_entity.pdbx_description
1 polymer ?
#
loop_
_entity_poly.entity_id
_entity_poly.type
_entity_poly.pdbx_seq_one_letter_code
_entity_poly.pdbx_strand_id
1 'polypeptide(L)'
;MNPDFKIRCPLPHCTGWVTQLPPEDGALFMCDDCGQVWETQAELDVTIAEIIERFPYRAGVYRQTESGFAAVPEAEEPADYEAQVLQEPWA
;
A
#
# COMPACT_ATOMS: atom_id res chain seq x y z
N MET A 1 1.70 17.02 7.17
CA MET A 1 2.32 16.47 5.95
C MET A 1 3.46 15.60 6.38
N ASN A 2 3.48 14.34 5.93
CA ASN A 2 4.63 13.47 6.10
C ASN A 2 5.24 13.26 4.71
N PRO A 3 6.27 14.04 4.31
CA PRO A 3 6.91 13.87 3.00
C PRO A 3 7.52 12.47 2.83
N ASP A 4 7.63 11.72 3.92
CA ASP A 4 8.10 10.34 3.99
C ASP A 4 6.96 9.30 3.93
N PHE A 5 5.70 9.69 3.63
CA PHE A 5 4.64 8.69 3.46
C PHE A 5 4.94 7.81 2.24
N LYS A 6 5.23 6.55 2.51
CA LYS A 6 5.47 5.51 1.51
C LYS A 6 5.01 4.17 2.07
N ILE A 7 4.17 3.45 1.32
CA ILE A 7 3.63 2.15 1.74
C ILE A 7 3.49 1.22 0.52
N ARG A 8 3.49 -0.11 0.72
CA ARG A 8 3.31 -1.06 -0.39
C ARG A 8 1.92 -0.90 -1.02
N CYS A 9 1.84 -1.11 -2.33
CA CYS A 9 0.59 -1.03 -3.07
C CYS A 9 -0.37 -2.15 -2.66
N PRO A 10 -1.63 -1.84 -2.31
CA PRO A 10 -2.63 -2.84 -1.96
C PRO A 10 -3.36 -3.43 -3.18
N LEU A 11 -2.91 -3.16 -4.41
CA LEU A 11 -3.48 -3.83 -5.58
C LEU A 11 -2.86 -5.21 -5.84
N PRO A 12 -3.67 -6.18 -6.31
CA PRO A 12 -3.16 -7.49 -6.68
C PRO A 12 -2.05 -7.39 -7.73
N HIS A 13 -1.05 -8.25 -7.63
CA HIS A 13 0.07 -8.34 -8.56
C HIS A 13 1.01 -7.12 -8.61
N CYS A 14 0.72 -6.04 -7.85
CA CYS A 14 1.56 -4.84 -7.81
C CYS A 14 2.51 -4.86 -6.61
N THR A 15 3.81 -4.78 -6.90
CA THR A 15 4.88 -4.65 -5.90
C THR A 15 5.30 -3.19 -5.65
N GLY A 16 4.66 -2.25 -6.35
CA GLY A 16 4.96 -0.83 -6.28
C GLY A 16 4.70 -0.18 -4.92
N TRP A 17 5.03 1.10 -4.85
CA TRP A 17 4.88 1.93 -3.66
C TRP A 17 3.82 2.99 -3.88
N VAL A 18 3.02 3.23 -2.85
CA VAL A 18 2.07 4.32 -2.77
C VAL A 18 2.71 5.47 -2.00
N THR A 19 2.76 6.64 -2.63
CA THR A 19 3.28 7.88 -2.06
C THR A 19 2.16 8.92 -1.95
N GLN A 20 2.32 9.88 -1.04
CA GLN A 20 1.38 10.99 -0.92
C GLN A 20 1.80 12.14 -1.84
N LEU A 21 0.90 12.55 -2.73
CA LEU A 21 1.10 13.67 -3.65
C LEU A 21 0.92 15.03 -2.95
N PRO A 22 1.59 16.09 -3.44
CA PRO A 22 1.48 17.42 -2.86
C PRO A 22 0.04 17.96 -2.94
N PRO A 23 -0.41 18.71 -1.92
CA PRO A 23 -1.81 19.08 -1.72
C PRO A 23 -2.33 20.18 -2.64
N GLU A 24 -1.61 20.60 -3.69
CA GLU A 24 -2.05 21.68 -4.58
C GLU A 24 -3.39 21.33 -5.26
N ASP A 25 -3.72 20.04 -5.37
CA ASP A 25 -4.96 19.50 -5.96
C ASP A 25 -5.76 18.58 -5.00
N GLY A 26 -5.44 18.57 -3.69
CA GLY A 26 -6.01 17.63 -2.71
C GLY A 26 -5.03 16.52 -2.30
N ALA A 27 -5.26 15.88 -1.14
CA ALA A 27 -4.36 14.87 -0.59
C ALA A 27 -4.53 13.53 -1.32
N LEU A 28 -3.95 13.41 -2.51
CA LEU A 28 -3.98 12.20 -3.32
C LEU A 28 -2.87 11.23 -2.91
N PHE A 29 -3.17 9.95 -2.92
CA PHE A 29 -2.19 8.87 -2.82
C PHE A 29 -2.09 8.20 -4.18
N MET A 30 -0.88 7.91 -4.65
CA MET A 30 -0.69 7.30 -5.96
C MET A 30 0.37 6.22 -5.89
N CYS A 31 0.12 5.10 -6.57
CA CYS A 31 1.14 4.09 -6.79
C CYS A 31 2.04 4.47 -7.99
N ASP A 32 3.35 4.53 -7.77
CA ASP A 32 4.33 4.89 -8.80
C ASP A 32 4.51 3.81 -9.90
N ASP A 33 3.97 2.61 -9.70
CA ASP A 33 4.17 1.45 -10.58
C ASP A 33 2.92 1.13 -11.41
N CYS A 34 1.76 0.96 -10.76
CA CYS A 34 0.50 0.66 -11.43
C CYS A 34 -0.35 1.91 -11.75
N GLY A 35 0.01 3.08 -11.21
CA GLY A 35 -0.70 4.33 -11.46
C GLY A 35 -2.07 4.45 -10.76
N GLN A 36 -2.45 3.50 -9.90
CA GLN A 36 -3.68 3.60 -9.11
C GLN A 36 -3.62 4.81 -8.18
N VAL A 37 -4.74 5.52 -8.05
CA VAL A 37 -4.91 6.68 -7.19
C VAL A 37 -5.97 6.42 -6.13
N TRP A 38 -5.78 6.97 -4.94
CA TRP A 38 -6.78 7.07 -3.88
C TRP A 38 -6.90 8.53 -3.46
N GLU A 39 -8.13 9.05 -3.32
CA GLU A 39 -8.37 10.46 -3.03
C GLU A 39 -8.30 10.76 -1.53
N THR A 40 -8.44 9.72 -0.70
CA THR A 40 -8.40 9.84 0.76
C THR A 40 -7.62 8.68 1.41
N GLN A 41 -7.10 8.93 2.62
CA GLN A 41 -6.46 7.88 3.42
C GLN A 41 -7.45 6.74 3.74
N ALA A 42 -8.72 7.08 3.95
CA ALA A 42 -9.76 6.09 4.25
C ALA A 42 -9.99 5.12 3.09
N GLU A 43 -9.97 5.60 1.84
CA GLU A 43 -10.06 4.72 0.67
C GLU A 43 -8.86 3.80 0.55
N LEU A 44 -7.65 4.34 0.76
CA LEU A 44 -6.42 3.53 0.77
C LEU A 44 -6.46 2.46 1.87
N ASP A 45 -6.89 2.82 3.07
CA ASP A 45 -7.00 1.89 4.21
C ASP A 45 -8.03 0.78 3.95
N VAL A 46 -9.15 1.08 3.30
CA VAL A 46 -10.14 0.07 2.87
C VAL A 46 -9.51 -0.89 1.88
N THR A 47 -8.80 -0.39 0.86
CA THR A 47 -8.12 -1.28 -0.12
C THR A 47 -7.05 -2.14 0.55
N ILE A 48 -6.32 -1.60 1.54
CA ILE A 48 -5.34 -2.37 2.34
C ILE A 48 -6.04 -3.48 3.14
N ALA A 49 -7.17 -3.18 3.79
CA ALA A 49 -7.93 -4.19 4.51
C ALA A 49 -8.44 -5.30 3.58
N GLU A 50 -8.97 -4.94 2.41
CA GLU A 50 -9.46 -5.89 1.40
C GLU A 50 -8.35 -6.79 0.86
N ILE A 51 -7.16 -6.24 0.57
CA ILE A 51 -6.06 -7.06 0.05
C ILE A 51 -5.49 -7.99 1.12
N ILE A 52 -5.47 -7.58 2.39
CA ILE A 52 -5.07 -8.44 3.51
C ILE A 52 -6.10 -9.57 3.70
N GLU A 53 -7.40 -9.27 3.61
CA GLU A 53 -8.44 -10.29 3.69
C GLU A 53 -8.30 -11.32 2.55
N ARG A 54 -8.04 -10.84 1.33
CA ARG A 54 -7.85 -11.69 0.15
C ARG A 54 -6.55 -12.49 0.19
N PHE A 55 -5.47 -11.89 0.68
CA PHE A 55 -4.13 -12.45 0.70
C PHE A 55 -3.46 -12.17 2.06
N PRO A 56 -3.67 -13.03 3.09
CA PRO A 56 -3.25 -12.75 4.47
C PRO A 56 -1.77 -12.42 4.66
N TYR A 57 -0.89 -12.94 3.79
CA TYR A 57 0.55 -12.62 3.85
C TYR A 57 0.85 -11.15 3.57
N ARG A 58 -0.05 -10.42 2.87
CA ARG A 58 0.06 -8.98 2.63
C ARG A 58 0.13 -8.18 3.93
N ALA A 59 -0.42 -8.69 5.03
CA ALA A 59 -0.29 -8.04 6.34
C ALA A 59 1.18 -7.87 6.79
N GLY A 60 2.11 -8.67 6.26
CA GLY A 60 3.53 -8.61 6.61
C GLY A 60 4.24 -7.29 6.25
N VAL A 61 3.65 -6.46 5.39
CA VAL A 61 4.22 -5.16 5.00
C VAL A 61 3.46 -3.95 5.57
N TYR A 62 2.37 -4.20 6.31
CA TYR A 62 1.52 -3.17 6.87
C TYR A 62 1.49 -3.23 8.40
N ARG A 63 1.57 -2.06 9.03
CA ARG A 63 1.35 -1.88 10.47
C ARG A 63 0.07 -1.07 10.67
N GLN A 64 -0.89 -1.65 11.39
CA GLN A 64 -2.10 -0.93 11.80
C GLN A 64 -1.75 0.12 12.86
N THR A 65 -2.29 1.32 12.72
CA THR A 65 -2.09 2.47 13.62
C THR A 65 -3.46 3.07 14.00
N GLU A 66 -3.47 4.03 14.93
CA GLU A 66 -4.69 4.78 15.28
C GLU A 66 -5.24 5.62 14.12
N SER A 67 -4.40 5.92 13.12
CA SER A 67 -4.72 6.80 11.98
C SER A 67 -4.84 6.04 10.65
N GLY A 68 -4.97 4.71 10.67
CA GLY A 68 -5.00 3.87 9.47
C GLY A 68 -3.79 2.94 9.38
N PHE A 69 -3.31 2.67 8.17
CA PHE A 69 -2.13 1.82 7.96
C PHE A 69 -0.84 2.62 7.71
N ALA A 70 0.27 2.10 8.21
CA ALA A 70 1.63 2.55 7.91
C ALA A 70 2.48 1.40 7.37
N ALA A 71 3.56 1.72 6.66
CA ALA A 71 4.53 0.70 6.27
C ALA A 71 5.25 0.12 7.48
N VAL A 72 5.60 -1.17 7.41
CA VAL A 72 6.69 -1.70 8.22
C VAL A 72 8.03 -1.16 7.68
N PRO A 73 9.10 -1.08 8.48
CA PRO A 73 10.43 -0.81 7.96
C PRO A 73 10.81 -1.80 6.86
N GLU A 74 11.48 -1.34 5.79
CA GLU A 74 11.84 -2.20 4.65
C GLU A 74 12.68 -3.42 5.08
N ALA A 75 13.54 -3.26 6.10
CA ALA A 75 14.32 -4.35 6.67
C ALA A 75 13.49 -5.41 7.43
N GLU A 76 12.24 -5.10 7.77
CA GLU A 76 11.28 -6.02 8.42
C GLU A 76 10.33 -6.67 7.40
N GLU A 77 10.33 -6.26 6.12
CA GLU A 77 9.49 -6.88 5.11
C GLU A 77 9.89 -8.35 4.88
N PRO A 78 8.92 -9.26 4.67
CA PRO A 78 9.23 -10.64 4.32
C PRO A 78 10.08 -10.71 3.03
N ALA A 79 11.19 -11.45 3.07
CA ALA A 79 12.13 -11.53 1.95
C ALA A 79 11.53 -12.07 0.65
N ASP A 80 10.45 -12.84 0.75
CA ASP A 80 9.71 -13.42 -0.37
C ASP A 80 8.43 -12.65 -0.72
N TYR A 81 8.16 -11.51 -0.07
CA TYR A 81 6.94 -10.73 -0.27
C TYR A 81 6.66 -10.43 -1.74
N GLU A 82 7.62 -9.82 -2.45
CA GLU A 82 7.43 -9.47 -3.85
C GLU A 82 7.21 -10.70 -4.73
N ALA A 83 7.88 -11.82 -4.42
CA ALA A 83 7.70 -13.07 -5.14
C ALA A 83 6.30 -13.66 -4.93
N GLN A 84 5.74 -13.55 -3.72
CA GLN A 84 4.36 -13.95 -3.45
C GLN A 84 3.36 -13.05 -4.19
N VAL A 85 3.59 -11.73 -4.17
CA VAL A 85 2.74 -10.74 -4.87
C VAL A 85 2.65 -11.02 -6.37
N LEU A 86 3.79 -11.32 -7.01
CA LEU A 86 3.83 -11.63 -8.45
C LEU A 86 3.09 -12.93 -8.83
N GLN A 87 2.70 -13.77 -7.88
CA GLN A 87 1.90 -14.97 -8.12
C GLN A 87 0.40 -14.73 -7.95
N GLU A 88 0.00 -13.55 -7.47
CA GLU A 88 -1.41 -13.22 -7.32
C GLU A 88 -2.08 -13.12 -8.69
N PRO A 89 -3.33 -13.60 -8.82
CA PRO A 89 -4.10 -13.38 -10.04
C PRO A 89 -4.37 -11.88 -10.25
N TRP A 90 -4.16 -11.43 -11.47
CA TRP A 90 -4.64 -10.11 -11.93
C TRP A 90 -6.16 -10.01 -11.65
N ALA A 91 -6.59 -8.86 -11.13
CA ALA A 91 -7.99 -8.56 -10.87
C ALA A 91 -8.75 -8.21 -12.16
#